data_AF-A0A0S8AD02-F1
#
_entry.id   AF-A0A0S8AD02-F1
#
_cell.length_a   1.000
_cell.length_b   1.000
_cell.length_c   1.000
_cell.angle_alpha   90.00
_cell.angle_beta   90.00
_cell.angle_gamma   90.00
#
_symmetry.space_group_name_H-M   'P 1'
#
loop_
_entity.id
_entity.type
_entity.pdbx_description
1 polymer ?
#
loop_
_entity_poly.entity_id
_entity_poly.type
_entity_poly.pdbx_seq_one_letter_code
_entity_poly.pdbx_strand_id
1 'polypeptide(L)'
;MSRKGINRRRFIETASAGTLGAITLSVMPSCSQTKGKLAILGGEPVRSNKPWPKWPYSDESIVDSVVKTTESGIWCRIQSKTGTVPTFEKAFAELMEAKYCVCVGSGTQALHTSVEALGIGPGDEIITSPYTDPG
;
A
#
# COMPACT_ATOMS: atom_id res chain seq x y z
N MET A 1 -26.85 -31.82 31.31
CA MET A 1 -26.31 -32.19 29.98
C MET A 1 -25.13 -31.27 29.66
N SER A 2 -23.90 -31.72 29.91
CA SER A 2 -22.70 -30.88 29.79
C SER A 2 -22.18 -30.89 28.35
N ARG A 3 -22.19 -29.72 27.68
CA ARG A 3 -21.56 -29.54 26.36
C ARG A 3 -20.04 -29.59 26.54
N LYS A 4 -19.41 -30.71 26.22
CA LYS A 4 -17.95 -30.83 26.15
C LYS A 4 -17.43 -29.85 25.10
N GLY A 5 -16.70 -28.83 25.55
CA GLY A 5 -16.17 -27.75 24.73
C GLY A 5 -15.12 -28.27 23.75
N ILE A 6 -15.39 -28.12 22.46
CA ILE A 6 -14.41 -28.32 21.39
C ILE A 6 -13.48 -27.11 21.42
N ASN A 7 -12.19 -27.33 21.71
CA ASN A 7 -11.14 -26.31 21.63
C ASN A 7 -10.27 -26.56 20.37
N ARG A 8 -9.71 -25.49 19.78
CA ARG A 8 -8.82 -25.52 18.60
C ARG A 8 -7.76 -26.63 18.66
N ARG A 9 -7.16 -26.88 19.83
CA ARG A 9 -6.15 -27.95 20.00
C ARG A 9 -6.72 -29.35 19.76
N ARG A 10 -7.91 -29.64 20.29
CA ARG A 10 -8.62 -30.92 20.09
C ARG A 10 -9.14 -31.09 18.67
N PHE A 11 -9.52 -29.99 18.03
CA PHE A 11 -9.91 -29.98 16.61
C PHE A 11 -8.73 -30.35 15.71
N ILE A 12 -7.55 -29.75 15.94
CA ILE A 12 -6.33 -30.05 15.18
C ILE A 12 -5.90 -31.50 15.38
N GLU A 13 -5.91 -32.03 16.61
CA GLU A 13 -5.62 -33.45 16.89
C GLU A 13 -6.59 -34.42 16.17
N THR A 14 -7.88 -34.07 16.14
CA THR A 14 -8.90 -34.94 15.53
C THR A 14 -8.80 -34.90 14.00
N ALA A 15 -8.47 -33.74 13.42
CA ALA A 15 -8.27 -33.59 11.99
C ALA A 15 -6.99 -34.28 11.49
N SER A 16 -5.91 -34.29 12.29
CA SER A 16 -4.65 -34.94 11.92
C SER A 16 -4.68 -36.47 12.04
N ALA A 17 -5.52 -37.02 12.92
CA ALA A 17 -5.68 -38.48 13.03
C ALA A 17 -6.52 -39.12 11.90
N GLY A 18 -7.27 -38.31 11.13
CA GLY A 18 -8.19 -38.79 10.09
C GLY A 18 -7.59 -38.97 8.69
N THR A 19 -6.33 -38.58 8.43
CA THR A 19 -5.77 -38.50 7.07
C THR A 19 -4.80 -39.60 6.68
N LEU A 20 -4.49 -40.55 7.58
CA LEU A 20 -3.56 -41.66 7.26
C LEU A 20 -4.13 -42.68 6.25
N GLY A 21 -5.43 -42.66 5.95
CA GLY A 21 -6.09 -43.67 5.14
C GLY A 21 -6.37 -43.33 3.67
N ALA A 22 -6.11 -42.09 3.19
CA ALA A 22 -6.63 -41.63 1.90
C ALA A 22 -5.64 -40.88 0.98
N ILE A 23 -4.32 -40.98 1.21
CA ILE A 23 -3.32 -40.39 0.31
C ILE A 23 -2.33 -41.47 -0.16
N THR A 24 -2.82 -42.42 -0.95
CA THR A 24 -1.95 -43.33 -1.72
C THR A 24 -1.99 -43.10 -3.23
N LEU A 25 -2.67 -42.06 -3.74
CA LEU A 25 -2.58 -41.73 -5.16
C LEU A 25 -2.40 -40.23 -5.44
N SER A 26 -1.20 -39.93 -5.97
CA SER A 26 -0.92 -38.90 -6.98
C SER A 26 -1.32 -37.45 -6.68
N VAL A 27 -0.66 -36.83 -5.71
CA VAL A 27 -0.31 -35.40 -5.85
C VAL A 27 1.20 -35.31 -5.72
N MET A 28 1.91 -35.63 -6.80
CA MET A 28 3.23 -35.08 -6.97
C MET A 28 3.05 -33.58 -7.16
N PRO A 29 3.57 -32.70 -6.29
CA PRO A 29 3.83 -31.36 -6.74
C PRO A 29 4.88 -31.51 -7.83
N SER A 30 4.48 -31.33 -9.08
CA SER A 30 5.41 -31.07 -10.18
C SER A 30 6.05 -29.71 -9.91
N CYS A 31 6.91 -29.67 -8.91
CA CYS A 31 7.92 -28.65 -8.78
C CYS A 31 8.98 -29.05 -9.81
N SER A 32 8.83 -28.52 -11.02
CA SER A 32 9.84 -28.60 -12.06
C SER A 32 11.17 -28.13 -11.47
N GLN A 33 12.06 -29.09 -11.15
CA GLN A 33 13.40 -28.81 -10.68
C GLN A 33 14.24 -28.35 -11.88
N THR A 34 14.24 -27.06 -12.17
CA THR A 34 15.40 -26.44 -12.82
C THR A 34 16.37 -26.04 -11.70
N LYS A 35 17.23 -26.98 -11.26
CA LYS A 35 18.32 -26.70 -10.32
C LYS A 35 19.44 -25.89 -11.03
N GLY A 36 19.14 -24.66 -11.42
CA GLY A 36 20.17 -23.67 -11.72
C GLY A 36 20.81 -23.17 -10.43
N LYS A 37 22.12 -22.87 -10.46
CA LYS A 37 22.79 -22.18 -9.35
C LYS A 37 22.07 -20.86 -9.08
N LEU A 38 21.85 -20.49 -7.82
CA LEU A 38 21.21 -19.19 -7.50
C LEU A 38 22.07 -18.05 -8.06
N ALA A 39 21.44 -16.98 -8.53
CA ALA A 39 22.15 -15.82 -9.07
C ALA A 39 23.14 -15.21 -8.07
N ILE A 40 22.74 -15.11 -6.79
CA ILE A 40 23.62 -14.66 -5.70
C ILE A 40 24.82 -15.57 -5.45
N LEU A 41 24.74 -16.84 -5.88
CA LEU A 41 25.82 -17.81 -5.80
C LEU A 41 26.59 -17.92 -7.13
N GLY A 42 26.36 -17.03 -8.10
CA GLY A 42 27.04 -17.03 -9.40
C GLY A 42 26.41 -17.95 -10.44
N GLY A 43 25.10 -18.21 -10.35
CA GLY A 43 24.33 -18.72 -11.48
C GLY A 43 23.71 -17.60 -12.32
N GLU A 44 23.03 -17.97 -13.41
CA GLU A 44 22.39 -17.01 -14.31
C GLU A 44 21.15 -16.35 -13.67
N PRO A 45 21.07 -15.01 -13.60
CA PRO A 45 19.89 -14.31 -13.12
C PRO A 45 18.66 -14.59 -13.99
N VAL A 46 17.54 -14.97 -13.35
CA VAL A 46 16.24 -15.25 -14.01
C VAL A 46 15.75 -14.05 -14.83
N ARG A 47 16.17 -12.83 -14.50
CA ARG A 47 15.82 -11.58 -15.21
C ARG A 47 17.08 -10.83 -15.62
N SER A 48 17.83 -11.36 -16.60
CA SER A 48 19.04 -10.72 -17.14
C SER A 48 18.73 -9.52 -18.06
N ASN A 49 17.63 -9.57 -18.83
CA ASN A 49 17.34 -8.59 -19.90
C ASN A 49 16.03 -7.79 -19.68
N LYS A 50 15.64 -7.52 -18.43
CA LYS A 50 14.46 -6.69 -18.14
C LYS A 50 14.87 -5.37 -17.46
N PRO A 51 14.73 -4.21 -18.13
CA PRO A 51 14.89 -2.94 -17.46
C PRO A 51 13.74 -2.73 -16.48
N TRP A 52 14.07 -2.30 -15.26
CA TRP A 52 13.06 -1.86 -14.30
C TRP A 52 12.57 -0.48 -14.71
N PRO A 53 11.27 -0.18 -14.53
CA PRO A 53 10.79 1.19 -14.74
C PRO A 53 11.56 2.13 -13.81
N LYS A 54 12.01 3.26 -14.36
CA LYS A 54 12.67 4.28 -13.56
C LYS A 54 11.62 4.97 -12.69
N TRP A 55 11.98 5.18 -11.43
CA TRP A 55 11.18 5.93 -10.48
C TRP A 55 12.04 7.04 -9.86
N PRO A 56 11.54 8.29 -9.75
CA PRO A 56 10.20 8.74 -10.12
C PRO A 56 9.97 8.86 -11.64
N TYR A 57 8.70 8.86 -12.06
CA TYR A 57 8.31 9.17 -13.44
C TYR A 57 8.49 10.66 -13.72
N SER A 58 9.05 11.00 -14.88
CA SER A 58 9.23 12.38 -15.34
C SER A 58 9.14 12.42 -16.87
N ASP A 59 8.38 13.38 -17.38
CA ASP A 59 8.22 13.67 -18.80
C ASP A 59 8.25 15.19 -19.05
N GLU A 60 8.11 15.61 -20.30
CA GLU A 60 8.09 17.04 -20.66
C GLU A 60 6.88 17.77 -20.05
N SER A 61 5.74 17.09 -19.88
CA SER A 61 4.53 17.72 -19.33
C SER A 61 4.67 18.13 -17.86
N ILE A 62 5.37 17.33 -17.06
CA ILE A 62 5.74 17.66 -15.68
C ILE A 62 6.66 18.89 -15.66
N VAL A 63 7.69 18.92 -16.51
CA VAL A 63 8.64 20.03 -16.58
C VAL A 63 7.93 21.33 -16.96
N ASP A 64 7.10 21.30 -17.99
CA ASP A 64 6.29 22.44 -18.43
C ASP A 64 5.38 22.97 -17.33
N SER A 65 4.80 22.09 -16.51
CA SER A 65 3.90 22.48 -15.41
C SER A 65 4.64 23.24 -14.30
N VAL A 66 5.88 22.83 -14.01
CA VAL A 66 6.76 23.53 -13.05
C VAL A 66 7.20 24.88 -13.60
N VAL A 67 7.60 24.94 -14.88
CA VAL A 67 7.98 26.20 -15.55
C VAL A 67 6.81 27.18 -15.54
N LYS A 68 5.62 26.77 -15.98
CA LYS A 68 4.41 27.61 -15.97
C LYS A 68 4.08 28.15 -14.58
N THR A 69 4.19 27.31 -13.55
CA THR A 69 3.95 27.73 -12.16
C THR A 69 4.98 28.78 -11.73
N THR A 70 6.25 28.57 -12.08
CA THR A 70 7.34 29.50 -11.76
C THR A 70 7.14 30.86 -12.43
N GLU A 71 6.87 30.86 -13.74
CA GLU A 71 6.62 32.07 -14.55
C GLU A 71 5.36 32.83 -14.12
N SER A 72 4.34 32.13 -13.63
CA SER A 72 3.09 32.75 -13.17
C SER A 72 3.25 33.66 -11.95
N GLY A 73 4.31 33.46 -11.15
CA GLY A 73 4.49 34.11 -9.85
C GLY A 73 3.50 33.68 -8.75
N ILE A 74 2.61 32.71 -9.03
CA ILE A 74 1.64 32.14 -8.10
C ILE A 74 2.21 30.82 -7.57
N TRP A 75 2.91 30.88 -6.45
CA TRP A 75 3.67 29.75 -5.88
C TRP A 75 2.92 29.04 -4.77
N CYS A 76 1.90 29.66 -4.19
CA CYS A 76 1.13 29.06 -3.10
C CYS A 76 -0.36 29.37 -3.19
N ARG A 77 -1.17 28.54 -2.52
CA ARG A 77 -2.63 28.60 -2.58
C ARG A 77 -3.22 29.92 -2.11
N ILE A 78 -2.53 30.66 -1.22
CA ILE A 78 -3.00 31.95 -0.71
C ILE A 78 -2.96 33.06 -1.77
N GLN A 79 -2.13 32.90 -2.81
CA GLN A 79 -1.99 33.90 -3.87
C GLN A 79 -3.08 33.79 -4.94
N SER A 80 -3.77 32.64 -5.04
CA SER A 80 -4.85 32.48 -6.02
C SER A 80 -5.89 31.45 -5.59
N LYS A 81 -7.15 31.89 -5.58
CA LYS A 81 -8.32 31.03 -5.30
C LYS A 81 -8.62 30.02 -6.41
N THR A 82 -8.09 30.25 -7.60
CA THR A 82 -8.29 29.41 -8.80
C THR A 82 -6.96 28.98 -9.42
N GLY A 83 -5.90 28.92 -8.61
CA GLY A 83 -4.57 28.51 -9.04
C GLY A 83 -4.42 26.99 -9.19
N THR A 84 -3.17 26.54 -9.31
CA THR A 84 -2.82 25.12 -9.48
C THR A 84 -3.35 24.24 -8.33
N VAL A 85 -3.20 24.68 -7.08
CA VAL A 85 -3.63 23.89 -5.90
C VAL A 85 -5.15 23.69 -5.85
N PRO A 86 -6.02 24.73 -5.89
CA PRO A 86 -7.47 24.52 -5.91
C PRO A 86 -7.98 23.71 -7.12
N THR A 87 -7.31 23.86 -8.27
CA THR A 87 -7.65 23.10 -9.48
C THR A 87 -7.34 21.62 -9.31
N PHE A 88 -6.17 21.30 -8.75
CA PHE A 88 -5.79 19.92 -8.42
C PHE A 88 -6.74 19.33 -7.36
N GLU A 89 -7.05 20.05 -6.29
CA GLU A 89 -7.97 19.56 -5.25
C GLU A 89 -9.34 19.19 -5.82
N LYS A 90 -9.89 20.00 -6.72
CA LYS A 90 -11.15 19.69 -7.39
C LYS A 90 -11.04 18.40 -8.21
N ALA A 91 -10.03 18.30 -9.07
CA ALA A 91 -9.82 17.11 -9.91
C ALA A 91 -9.54 15.85 -9.07
N PHE A 92 -8.81 15.99 -7.97
CA PHE A 92 -8.48 14.88 -7.07
C PHE A 92 -9.69 14.44 -6.23
N ALA A 93 -10.55 15.37 -5.80
CA ALA A 93 -11.82 15.03 -5.16
C ALA A 93 -12.73 14.22 -6.11
N GLU A 94 -12.81 14.64 -7.37
CA GLU A 94 -13.54 13.90 -8.42
C GLU A 94 -12.95 12.49 -8.64
N LEU A 95 -11.62 12.38 -8.73
CA LEU A 95 -10.92 11.10 -8.90
C LEU A 95 -11.16 10.13 -7.73
N MET A 96 -11.20 10.64 -6.50
CA MET A 96 -11.38 9.85 -5.28
C MET A 96 -12.85 9.62 -4.92
N GLU A 97 -13.79 10.13 -5.73
CA GLU A 97 -15.23 10.13 -5.43
C GLU A 97 -15.56 10.75 -4.06
N ALA A 98 -14.78 11.76 -3.65
CA ALA A 98 -14.92 12.45 -2.39
C ALA A 98 -15.64 13.79 -2.58
N LYS A 99 -16.40 14.22 -1.56
CA LYS A 99 -17.10 15.52 -1.60
C LYS A 99 -16.14 16.71 -1.59
N TYR A 100 -15.00 16.58 -0.91
CA TYR A 100 -13.99 17.62 -0.74
C TYR A 100 -12.58 17.03 -0.74
N CYS A 101 -11.59 17.83 -1.12
CA CYS A 101 -10.17 17.52 -1.02
C CYS A 101 -9.42 18.76 -0.51
N VAL A 102 -8.44 18.55 0.36
CA VAL A 102 -7.52 19.60 0.84
C VAL A 102 -6.10 19.07 0.72
N CYS A 103 -5.26 19.80 -0.01
CA CYS A 103 -3.84 19.46 -0.16
C CYS A 103 -3.02 19.96 1.03
N VAL A 104 -2.06 19.13 1.43
CA VAL A 104 -1.08 19.40 2.50
C VAL A 104 0.32 18.99 2.03
N GLY A 105 1.35 19.31 2.80
CA GLY A 105 2.75 19.08 2.39
C GLY A 105 3.21 17.63 2.42
N SER A 106 2.56 16.76 3.19
CA SER A 106 2.91 15.33 3.28
C SER A 106 1.76 14.47 3.81
N GLY A 107 1.89 13.14 3.70
CA GLY A 107 0.95 12.19 4.30
C GLY A 107 0.84 12.32 5.82
N THR A 108 1.97 12.51 6.51
CA THR A 108 2.03 12.75 7.96
C THR A 108 1.23 14.01 8.33
N GLN A 109 1.40 15.11 7.60
CA GLN A 109 0.60 16.33 7.82
C GLN A 109 -0.90 16.10 7.55
N ALA A 110 -1.25 15.26 6.58
CA ALA A 110 -2.65 14.93 6.29
C ALA A 110 -3.31 14.23 7.48
N LEU A 111 -2.62 13.26 8.08
CA LEU A 111 -3.09 12.54 9.26
C LEU A 111 -3.20 13.48 10.47
N HIS A 112 -2.18 14.30 10.74
CA HIS A 112 -2.25 15.29 11.82
C HIS A 112 -3.42 16.27 11.65
N THR A 113 -3.62 16.80 10.44
CA THR A 113 -4.75 17.70 10.13
C THR A 113 -6.09 17.01 10.36
N SER A 114 -6.20 15.72 10.01
CA SER A 114 -7.42 14.95 10.19
C SER A 114 -7.72 14.70 11.67
N VAL A 115 -6.71 14.34 12.46
CA VAL A 115 -6.85 14.11 13.91
C VAL A 115 -7.29 15.40 14.62
N GLU A 116 -6.65 16.53 14.29
CA GLU A 116 -7.01 17.84 14.83
C GLU A 116 -8.44 18.24 14.43
N ALA A 117 -8.81 18.07 13.15
CA ALA A 117 -10.15 18.42 12.67
C ALA A 117 -11.27 17.57 13.30
N LEU A 118 -10.96 16.36 13.76
CA LEU A 118 -11.88 15.49 14.50
C LEU A 118 -11.97 15.84 15.99
N GLY A 119 -11.11 16.73 16.50
CA GLY A 119 -11.08 17.14 17.90
C GLY A 119 -10.53 16.08 18.85
N ILE A 120 -9.71 15.15 18.34
CA ILE A 120 -9.09 14.09 19.13
C ILE A 120 -8.01 14.70 20.03
N GLY A 121 -8.04 14.37 21.31
CA GLY A 121 -7.17 14.97 22.31
C GLY A 121 -6.58 13.98 23.32
N PRO A 122 -5.97 14.51 24.40
CA PRO A 122 -5.40 13.68 25.45
C PRO A 122 -6.44 12.77 26.09
N GLY A 123 -6.15 11.47 26.15
CA GLY A 123 -7.04 10.45 26.71
C GLY A 123 -7.88 9.72 25.68
N ASP A 124 -7.94 10.20 24.43
CA ASP A 124 -8.58 9.48 23.34
C ASP A 124 -7.65 8.39 22.77
N GLU A 125 -8.26 7.34 22.24
CA GLU A 125 -7.56 6.22 21.61
C GLU A 125 -7.93 6.08 20.13
N ILE A 126 -6.93 5.82 19.28
CA ILE A 126 -7.11 5.56 17.84
C ILE A 126 -6.69 4.13 17.53
N ILE A 127 -7.61 3.35 16.97
CA ILE A 127 -7.32 1.99 16.49
C ILE A 127 -6.53 2.07 15.17
N THR A 128 -5.40 1.38 15.08
CA THR A 128 -4.53 1.36 13.89
C THR A 128 -4.03 -0.05 13.55
N SER A 129 -3.36 -0.20 12.39
CA SER A 129 -2.67 -1.42 11.98
C SER A 129 -1.31 -1.54 12.70
N PRO A 130 -0.92 -2.73 13.19
CA PRO A 130 0.42 -2.95 13.76
C PRO A 130 1.53 -3.01 12.70
N TYR A 131 1.20 -3.00 11.40
CA TYR A 131 2.15 -3.03 10.29
C TYR A 131 1.77 -1.96 9.25
N THR A 132 2.46 -0.82 9.33
CA THR A 132 2.31 0.35 8.44
C THR A 132 3.56 1.24 8.55
N ASP A 133 3.67 2.24 7.66
CA ASP A 133 4.67 3.30 7.77
C ASP A 133 4.48 4.10 9.08
N PRO A 134 5.57 4.42 9.83
CA PRO A 134 5.47 5.14 11.10
C PRO A 134 5.26 6.65 10.96
N GLY A 135 5.41 7.22 9.74
CA GLY A 135 5.36 8.66 9.49
C GLY A 135 6.72 9.31 9.30
#